data_AF-V7HK85-F1
#
_entry.id   AF-V7HK85-F1
#
_cell.length_a   1.000
_cell.length_b   1.000
_cell.length_c   1.000
_cell.angle_alpha   90.00
_cell.angle_beta   90.00
_cell.angle_gamma   90.00
#
_symmetry.space_group_name_H-M   'P 1'
#
loop_
_entity.id
_entity.type
_entity.pdbx_description
1 polymer ?
#
loop_
_entity_poly.entity_id
_entity_poly.type
_entity_poly.pdbx_seq_one_letter_code
_entity_poly.pdbx_strand_id
1 'polypeptide(L)' 'MALEYHSVEVDWWDDIVTGLPKPLVKDGFITVPDKPGLGIDDIVDEVISQHLQPGVTGIWQPTDHWDDEYSWDRTWS' A
#
# COMPACT_ATOMS: atom_id res chain seq x y z
N MET A 1 16.48 -0.82 -15.16
CA MET A 1 16.24 -1.36 -13.81
C MET A 1 14.91 -2.10 -13.87
N ALA A 2 14.80 -3.26 -13.23
CA ALA A 2 13.56 -4.04 -13.19
C ALA A 2 13.09 -4.14 -11.75
N LEU A 3 11.77 -4.08 -11.55
CA LEU A 3 11.11 -4.30 -10.27
C LEU A 3 10.06 -5.38 -10.48
N GLU A 4 9.90 -6.26 -9.49
CA GLU A 4 8.93 -7.35 -9.54
C GLU A 4 7.50 -6.81 -9.48
N TYR A 5 6.58 -7.44 -10.23
CA TYR A 5 5.15 -7.12 -10.21
C TYR A 5 4.33 -8.42 -10.14
N HIS A 6 4.02 -8.86 -8.91
CA HIS A 6 3.30 -10.11 -8.65
C HIS A 6 1.77 -9.96 -8.65
N SER A 7 1.27 -8.73 -8.68
CA SER A 7 -0.17 -8.43 -8.59
C SER A 7 -0.84 -8.25 -9.97
N VAL A 8 -0.21 -8.73 -11.05
CA VAL A 8 -0.71 -8.55 -12.44
C VAL A 8 -2.08 -9.18 -12.69
N GLU A 9 -2.44 -10.21 -11.93
CA GLU A 9 -3.74 -10.90 -12.02
C GLU A 9 -4.76 -10.38 -10.98
N VAL A 10 -4.43 -9.32 -10.24
CA VAL A 10 -5.30 -8.74 -9.21
C VAL A 10 -5.97 -7.50 -9.77
N ASP A 11 -7.18 -7.67 -10.32
CA ASP A 11 -7.91 -6.62 -11.06
C ASP A 11 -8.08 -5.30 -10.29
N TRP A 12 -8.22 -5.36 -8.96
CA TRP A 12 -8.44 -4.21 -8.09
C TRP A 12 -7.15 -3.55 -7.58
N TRP A 13 -5.97 -4.06 -7.94
CA TRP A 13 -4.70 -3.58 -7.42
C TRP A 13 -4.47 -2.09 -7.70
N ASP A 14 -4.76 -1.64 -8.92
CA ASP A 14 -4.62 -0.25 -9.32
C ASP A 14 -5.72 0.65 -8.70
N ASP A 15 -6.77 0.06 -8.13
CA ASP A 15 -7.88 0.79 -7.50
C ASP A 15 -7.61 1.19 -6.05
N ILE A 16 -6.53 0.69 -5.44
CA ILE A 16 -6.15 1.02 -4.05
C ILE A 16 -5.78 2.50 -3.89
N VAL A 17 -5.28 3.15 -4.95
CA VAL A 17 -4.74 4.51 -4.89
C VAL A 17 -5.39 5.44 -5.93
N THR A 18 -5.36 6.73 -5.65
CA THR A 18 -5.81 7.79 -6.57
C THR A 18 -4.64 8.65 -7.06
N GLY A 19 -4.86 9.39 -8.14
CA GLY A 19 -3.88 10.39 -8.63
C GLY A 19 -2.81 9.88 -9.59
N LEU A 20 -2.83 8.58 -9.91
CA LEU A 20 -1.96 7.93 -10.90
C LEU A 20 -2.75 7.49 -12.15
N PRO A 21 -2.08 7.36 -13.32
CA PRO A 21 -2.72 6.85 -14.53
C PRO A 21 -3.16 5.39 -14.35
N LYS A 22 -4.26 5.02 -15.02
CA LYS A 22 -4.75 3.64 -15.11
C LYS A 22 -4.72 3.17 -16.58
N PRO A 23 -4.16 1.99 -16.88
CA PRO A 23 -3.44 1.09 -15.95
C PRO A 23 -2.11 1.69 -15.49
N LEU A 24 -1.66 1.33 -14.28
CA LEU A 24 -0.41 1.84 -13.69
C LEU A 24 0.81 1.34 -14.46
N VAL A 25 0.80 0.04 -14.79
CA VAL A 25 1.83 -0.60 -15.62
C VAL A 25 1.35 -0.62 -17.06
N LYS A 26 2.11 0.00 -17.96
CA LYS A 26 1.86 0.01 -19.39
C LYS A 26 3.09 -0.49 -20.13
N ASP A 27 2.91 -1.52 -20.96
CA ASP A 27 3.98 -2.12 -21.77
C ASP A 27 5.21 -2.57 -20.95
N GLY A 28 4.99 -2.97 -19.69
CA GLY A 28 6.06 -3.37 -18.77
C GLY A 28 6.77 -2.21 -18.05
N PHE A 29 6.24 -0.99 -18.15
CA PHE A 29 6.82 0.21 -17.52
C PHE A 29 5.79 0.96 -16.67
N ILE A 30 6.27 1.63 -15.63
CA ILE A 30 5.52 2.62 -14.85
C ILE A 30 6.15 3.99 -15.14
N THR A 31 5.30 5.00 -15.33
CA THR A 31 5.77 6.39 -15.40
C THR A 31 5.89 6.93 -13.99
N VAL A 32 7.11 7.29 -13.57
CA VAL A 32 7.35 7.89 -12.26
C VAL A 32 6.91 9.36 -12.30
N PRO A 33 5.98 9.80 -11.43
CA PRO A 33 5.49 11.18 -11.42
C PRO A 33 6.49 12.12 -10.72
N ASP A 34 6.46 13.41 -11.10
CA ASP A 34 7.22 14.48 -10.43
C ASP A 34 6.50 15.05 -9.19
N LYS A 35 5.37 14.45 -8.79
CA LYS A 35 4.62 14.85 -7.60
C LYS A 35 5.41 14.53 -6.31
N PRO A 36 5.25 15.30 -5.23
CA PRO A 36 5.91 15.02 -3.95
C PRO A 36 5.58 13.64 -3.37
N GLY A 37 6.48 13.10 -2.55
CA GLY A 37 6.28 11.82 -1.87
C GLY A 37 6.27 10.63 -2.84
N LEU A 38 5.28 9.75 -2.69
CA LEU A 38 5.07 8.60 -3.57
C LEU A 38 4.32 8.94 -4.87
N GLY A 39 3.82 10.18 -5.00
CA GLY A 39 3.11 10.66 -6.18
C GLY A 39 1.65 10.19 -6.34
N ILE A 40 1.13 9.44 -5.37
CA ILE A 40 -0.31 9.19 -5.21
C ILE A 40 -0.98 10.38 -4.51
N ASP A 41 -2.28 10.59 -4.78
CA ASP A 41 -3.05 11.66 -4.14
C ASP A 41 -3.68 11.18 -2.82
N ASP A 42 -4.22 9.96 -2.80
CA ASP A 42 -4.82 9.35 -1.61
C ASP A 42 -4.95 7.82 -1.77
N ILE A 43 -5.33 7.14 -0.69
CA ILE A 43 -5.68 5.72 -0.63
C ILE A 43 -7.21 5.56 -0.59
N VAL A 44 -7.74 4.54 -1.25
CA VAL A 44 -9.18 4.26 -1.31
C VAL A 44 -9.57 3.24 -0.22
N ASP A 45 -10.00 3.76 0.92
CA ASP A 45 -10.40 2.97 2.10
C ASP A 45 -11.46 1.90 1.79
N GLU A 46 -12.39 2.20 0.88
CA GLU A 46 -13.45 1.27 0.49
C GLU A 46 -12.88 0.03 -0.22
N VAL A 47 -11.89 0.20 -1.10
CA VAL A 47 -11.27 -0.90 -1.84
C VAL A 47 -10.48 -1.78 -0.87
N ILE A 48 -9.71 -1.17 0.03
CA ILE A 48 -8.96 -1.94 1.04
C ILE A 48 -9.91 -2.72 1.95
N SER A 49 -10.99 -2.07 2.41
CA SER A 49 -11.97 -2.69 3.31
C SER A 49 -12.65 -3.91 2.69
N GLN A 50 -12.90 -3.91 1.38
CA GLN A 50 -13.48 -5.04 0.65
C GLN A 50 -12.56 -6.27 0.60
N HIS A 51 -11.24 -6.06 0.72
CA HIS A 51 -10.23 -7.09 0.54
C HIS A 51 -9.45 -7.43 1.82
N LEU A 52 -10.00 -7.08 2.99
CA LEU A 52 -9.44 -7.45 4.28
C LEU A 52 -9.39 -8.96 4.48
N GLN A 53 -8.30 -9.44 5.09
CA GLN A 53 -8.16 -10.86 5.43
C GLN A 53 -9.14 -11.25 6.54
N PRO A 54 -9.62 -12.52 6.55
CA PRO A 54 -10.45 -13.01 7.63
C PRO A 54 -9.79 -12.83 9.00
N GLY A 55 -10.53 -12.23 9.94
CA GLY A 55 -10.05 -11.95 11.30
C GLY A 55 -9.46 -10.56 11.52
N VAL A 56 -9.27 -9.75 10.46
CA VAL A 56 -8.87 -8.35 10.59
C VAL A 56 -10.08 -7.47 10.90
N THR A 57 -9.95 -6.58 11.89
CA THR A 57 -11.06 -5.77 12.43
C THR A 57 -11.18 -4.37 11.84
N GLY A 58 -10.24 -3.96 10.98
CA GLY A 58 -10.34 -2.72 10.20
C GLY A 58 -8.99 -2.23 9.69
N ILE A 59 -9.04 -1.18 8.86
CA ILE A 59 -7.88 -0.63 8.12
C ILE A 59 -7.06 0.38 8.92
N TRP A 60 -7.70 1.13 9.83
CA TRP A 60 -7.06 2.18 10.64
C TRP A 60 -7.39 1.96 12.12
N GLN A 61 -6.86 0.87 12.70
CA GLN A 61 -7.06 0.55 14.11
C GLN A 61 -6.29 1.53 15.02
N PRO A 62 -6.76 1.74 16.27
CA PRO A 62 -5.99 2.48 17.27
C PRO A 62 -4.59 1.91 17.47
N THR A 63 -3.61 2.81 17.62
CA THR A 63 -2.20 2.45 17.84
C THR A 63 -1.74 2.66 19.28
N ASP A 64 -2.68 2.94 20.18
CA ASP A 64 -2.46 3.21 21.62
C ASP A 64 -1.75 2.05 22.34
N HIS A 65 -2.00 0.81 21.94
CA HIS A 65 -1.30 -0.34 22.50
C HIS A 65 0.24 -0.29 22.30
N TRP A 66 0.72 0.39 21.26
CA TRP A 66 2.15 0.54 21.01
C TRP A 66 2.81 1.58 21.91
N ASP A 67 2.05 2.45 22.59
CA ASP A 67 2.60 3.48 23.46
C ASP A 67 3.33 2.87 24.68
N ASP A 68 2.91 1.68 25.12
CA ASP A 68 3.46 0.95 26.26
C ASP A 68 4.25 -0.31 25.84
N GLU A 69 4.32 -0.62 24.53
CA GLU A 69 4.97 -1.83 24.04
C GLU A 69 6.49 -1.66 23.99
N TYR A 70 7.20 -2.44 24.81
CA TYR A 70 8.65 -2.43 24.85
C TYR A 70 9.25 -3.42 23.84
N SER A 71 9.63 -2.90 22.67
CA SER A 71 10.41 -3.68 21.70
C SER A 71 11.89 -3.73 22.13
N TRP A 72 12.48 -4.92 22.08
CA TRP A 72 13.93 -5.08 22.22
C TRP A 72 14.62 -4.73 20.90
N ASP A 73 14.53 -3.47 20.50
CA ASP A 73 15.38 -2.88 19.46
C ASP A 73 16.82 -2.80 19.99
N ARG A 74 17.52 -3.93 19.86
CA ARG A 74 18.96 -3.98 20.05
C ARG A 74 19.58 -4.08 18.68
N THR A 75 20.56 -3.21 18.43
CA THR A 75 21.38 -3.28 17.21
C THR A 75 22.21 -4.56 17.13
N TRP A 76 22.47 -5.24 18.25
CA TRP A 76 23.16 -6.54 18.33
C TRP A 76 22.65 -7.40 19.51
N SER A 77 22.60 -8.72 19.32
CA SER A 77 22.22 -9.74 20.32
C SER A 77 23.43 -10.44 20.94
#